data_AF-A0A2W6CHY2-F1
#
_entry.id   AF-A0A2W6CHY2-F1
#
_cell.length_a   1.000
_cell.length_b   1.000
_cell.length_c   1.000
_cell.angle_alpha   90.00
_cell.angle_beta   90.00
_cell.angle_gamma   90.00
#
_symmetry.space_group_name_H-M   'P 1'
#
loop_
_entity.id
_entity.type
_entity.pdbx_description
1 polymer ?
#
loop_
_entity_poly.entity_id
_entity_poly.type
_entity_poly.pdbx_seq_one_letter_code
_entity_poly.pdbx_strand_id
1 'polypeptide(L)' 'MKKILEIICCILHPIAVVLIWINLLFRSDIGLIAKLTWAIASIVPLVPFIYVLTGNDLW' A
#
# COMPACT_ATOMS: atom_id res chain seq x y z
N MET A 1 5.08 -6.92 21.60
CA MET A 1 4.74 -5.57 21.10
C MET A 1 5.05 -5.40 19.61
N LYS A 2 6.20 -5.86 19.09
CA LYS A 2 6.56 -5.81 17.64
C LYS A 2 5.49 -6.43 16.70
N LYS A 3 5.05 -7.67 16.98
CA LYS A 3 4.04 -8.39 16.17
C LYS A 3 2.68 -7.69 16.06
N ILE A 4 2.24 -6.99 17.11
CA ILE A 4 0.97 -6.24 17.08
C ILE A 4 1.08 -5.06 16.12
N LEU A 5 2.22 -4.35 16.15
CA LEU A 5 2.48 -3.21 15.30
C LEU A 5 2.65 -3.64 13.83
N GLU A 6 3.29 -4.79 13.59
CA GLU A 6 3.33 -5.42 12.26
C GLU A 6 1.93 -5.72 11.74
N ILE A 7 1.07 -6.35 12.53
CA ILE A 7 -0.31 -6.68 12.13
C ILE A 7 -1.14 -5.42 11.86
N ILE A 8 -0.99 -4.38 12.68
CA ILE A 8 -1.66 -3.09 12.46
C ILE A 8 -1.17 -2.44 11.16
N CYS A 9 0.14 -2.36 10.94
CA CYS A 9 0.70 -1.87 9.67
C CYS A 9 0.21 -2.71 8.50
N CYS A 10 0.12 -4.02 8.67
CA CYS A 10 -0.39 -4.97 7.70
C CYS A 10 -1.84 -4.67 7.30
N ILE A 11 -2.71 -4.25 8.23
CA ILE A 11 -4.10 -3.91 7.91
C ILE A 11 -4.22 -2.50 7.34
N LEU A 12 -3.47 -1.54 7.88
CA LEU A 12 -3.49 -0.15 7.42
C LEU A 12 -2.95 0.00 6.00
N HIS A 13 -2.01 -0.86 5.58
CA HIS A 13 -1.41 -0.79 4.26
C HIS A 13 -2.41 -0.96 3.11
N PRO A 14 -3.17 -2.06 3.00
CA PRO A 14 -4.15 -2.24 1.94
C PRO A 14 -5.26 -1.18 1.99
N ILE A 15 -5.65 -0.71 3.18
CA ILE A 15 -6.58 0.42 3.32
C ILE A 15 -5.97 1.68 2.67
N ALA A 16 -4.71 1.99 2.95
CA ALA A 16 -4.02 3.13 2.36
C ALA A 16 -3.93 3.00 0.83
N VAL A 17 -3.62 1.82 0.29
CA VAL A 17 -3.58 1.57 -1.17
C VAL A 17 -4.94 1.87 -1.81
N VAL A 18 -6.04 1.36 -1.22
CA VAL A 18 -7.39 1.61 -1.73
C VAL A 18 -7.74 3.11 -1.68
N LEU A 19 -7.41 3.80 -0.58
CA LEU A 19 -7.63 5.23 -0.46
C LEU A 19 -6.83 6.04 -1.49
N ILE A 20 -5.60 5.63 -1.78
CA ILE A 20 -4.77 6.25 -2.83
C ILE A 20 -5.44 6.07 -4.19
N TRP A 21 -5.95 4.88 -4.50
CA TRP A 21 -6.62 4.63 -5.78
C TRP A 21 -7.91 5.42 -5.93
N ILE A 22 -8.73 5.49 -4.88
CA ILE A 22 -9.92 6.34 -4.84
C ILE A 22 -9.52 7.79 -5.12
N ASN A 23 -8.50 8.30 -4.42
CA ASN A 23 -7.99 9.65 -4.64
C ASN A 23 -7.53 9.86 -6.10
N LEU A 24 -6.74 8.95 -6.66
CA LEU A 24 -6.26 9.03 -8.06
C LEU A 24 -7.40 9.01 -9.09
N LEU A 25 -8.50 8.30 -8.82
CA LEU A 25 -9.68 8.28 -9.69
C LEU A 25 -10.31 9.68 -9.76
N PHE A 26 -10.53 10.32 -8.62
CA PHE A 26 -11.18 11.64 -8.55
C PHE A 26 -10.23 12.82 -8.84
N ARG A 27 -8.92 12.57 -8.80
CA ARG A 27 -7.90 13.60 -9.00
C ARG A 27 -7.83 14.04 -10.47
N SER A 28 -8.19 15.29 -10.78
CA SER A 28 -8.21 15.80 -12.16
C SER A 28 -6.96 16.58 -12.57
N ASP A 29 -6.07 16.92 -11.63
CA ASP A 29 -4.87 17.75 -11.87
C ASP A 29 -3.67 16.99 -12.49
N ILE A 30 -3.71 15.65 -12.51
CA ILE A 30 -2.60 14.84 -13.03
C ILE A 30 -3.01 14.01 -14.26
N GLY A 31 -2.07 13.90 -15.20
CA GLY A 31 -2.24 13.12 -16.43
C GLY A 31 -2.36 11.61 -16.18
N LEU A 32 -2.90 10.89 -17.17
CA LEU A 32 -3.19 9.45 -17.09
C LEU A 32 -1.94 8.61 -16.77
N ILE A 33 -0.79 8.94 -17.36
CA ILE A 33 0.48 8.25 -17.10
C ILE A 33 0.89 8.43 -15.63
N ALA A 34 0.79 9.65 -15.09
CA ALA A 34 1.10 9.89 -13.69
C ALA A 34 0.15 9.12 -12.75
N LYS A 35 -1.15 9.04 -13.08
CA LYS A 35 -2.10 8.23 -12.31
C LYS A 35 -1.72 6.75 -12.28
N LEU A 36 -1.37 6.19 -13.43
CA LEU A 36 -0.92 4.80 -13.55
C LEU A 36 0.37 4.55 -12.76
N THR A 37 1.36 5.44 -12.88
CA THR A 37 2.61 5.32 -12.12
C THR A 37 2.36 5.35 -10.61
N TRP A 38 1.53 6.26 -10.11
CA TRP A 38 1.18 6.33 -8.69
C TRP A 38 0.37 5.13 -8.22
N ALA A 39 -0.57 4.64 -9.04
CA ALA A 39 -1.33 3.44 -8.73
C ALA A 39 -0.40 2.22 -8.57
N ILE A 40 0.56 2.03 -9.50
CA ILE A 40 1.53 0.92 -9.44
C ILE A 40 2.49 1.11 -8.27
N ALA A 41 3.04 2.31 -8.07
CA ALA A 41 3.99 2.61 -6.99
C ALA A 41 3.37 2.34 -5.61
N SER A 42 2.07 2.59 -5.44
CA SER A 42 1.36 2.30 -4.19
C SER A 42 1.26 0.80 -3.86
N ILE A 43 1.44 -0.10 -4.84
CA ILE A 43 1.43 -1.56 -4.64
C ILE A 43 2.79 -2.08 -4.16
N VAL A 44 3.89 -1.38 -4.44
CA VAL A 44 5.25 -1.82 -4.04
C VAL A 44 5.36 -2.16 -2.55
N PRO A 45 4.85 -1.34 -1.62
CA PRO A 45 4.90 -1.68 -0.19
C PRO A 45 3.92 -2.81 0.23
N LEU A 46 3.15 -3.38 -0.70
CA LEU A 46 2.40 -4.63 -0.53
C LEU A 46 3.31 -5.87 -0.59
N VAL A 47 4.52 -5.75 -1.15
CA VAL A 47 5.53 -6.83 -1.18
C VAL A 47 6.06 -7.18 0.22
N PRO A 48 6.55 -6.23 1.04
CA PRO A 48 6.93 -6.52 2.42
C PRO A 48 5.73 -6.97 3.29
N PHE A 49 4.51 -6.57 2.94
CA PHE A 49 3.29 -7.07 3.59
C PHE A 49 3.07 -8.58 3.35
N ILE A 50 3.18 -9.05 2.10
CA ILE A 50 3.11 -10.49 1.77
C ILE A 50 4.25 -11.24 2.46
N TYR A 51 5.44 -10.66 2.52
CA TYR A 51 6.60 -11.25 3.20
C TYR A 51 6.32 -11.54 4.69
N VAL A 52 5.71 -10.60 5.43
CA VAL A 52 5.29 -10.81 6.83
C VAL A 52 4.22 -11.89 6.94
N LEU A 53 3.21 -11.86 6.07
CA LEU A 53 2.12 -12.84 6.08
C LEU A 53 2.61 -14.28 5.82
N THR A 54 3.70 -14.44 5.05
CA THR A 54 4.36 -15.74 4.86
C THR A 54 5.18 -16.22 6.05
N GLY A 55 5.11 -15.52 7.19
CA GLY A 55 5.76 -15.93 8.44
C GLY A 55 7.20 -15.42 8.61
N ASN A 56 7.66 -14.53 7.74
CA ASN A 56 8.96 -13.88 7.88
C ASN A 56 8.86 -12.61 8.73
N ASP A 57 9.95 -12.25 9.41
CA ASP A 57 10.02 -11.01 10.19
C ASP A 57 10.64 -9.89 9.34
N LEU A 58 10.10 -8.67 9.44
CA LEU A 58 10.69 -7.48 8.80
C LEU A 58 11.85 -6.88 9.63
N TRP A 59 11.92 -7.18 10.94
CA TRP A 59 12.81 -6.55 11.92
C TRP A 59 13.00 -7.34 13.24
#